data_AF-A0A2K9A2G6-F1
#
_entry.id   AF-A0A2K9A2G6-F1
#
_cell.length_a   1.000
_cell.length_b   1.000
_cell.length_c   1.000
_cell.angle_alpha   90.00
_cell.angle_beta   90.00
_cell.angle_gamma   90.00
#
_symmetry.space_group_name_H-M   'P 1'
#
loop_
_entity.id
_entity.type
_entity.pdbx_description
1 polymer ?
#
loop_
_entity_poly.entity_id
_entity_poly.type
_entity_poly.pdbx_seq_one_letter_code
_entity_poly.pdbx_strand_id
1 'polypeptide(L)'
;MNNDTLIKELRDKGYGYKKIANELDLKVDAVRYACLRMEEESLVGYCKNCGLEMKSVKGKKKKIFCSDRCRWQWWNEQRKGSSHNESI
;
A
#
# COMPACT_ATOMS: atom_id res chain seq x y z
N MET A 1 -21.55 3.01 -10.94
CA MET A 1 -20.55 1.92 -11.09
C MET A 1 -19.20 2.50 -10.73
N ASN A 2 -18.50 1.91 -9.75
CA ASN A 2 -17.14 2.33 -9.40
C ASN A 2 -16.16 1.67 -10.38
N ASN A 3 -15.69 2.43 -11.36
CA ASN A 3 -14.74 1.95 -12.37
C ASN A 3 -13.29 1.94 -11.87
N ASP A 4 -13.07 2.16 -10.56
CA ASP A 4 -11.76 2.31 -9.93
C ASP A 4 -10.84 1.11 -10.21
N THR A 5 -11.36 -0.12 -10.13
CA THR A 5 -10.61 -1.34 -10.43
C THR A 5 -10.10 -1.35 -11.87
N LEU A 6 -10.96 -1.01 -12.84
CA LEU A 6 -10.59 -0.96 -14.26
C LEU A 6 -9.60 0.18 -14.55
N ILE A 7 -9.79 1.34 -13.92
CA ILE A 7 -8.86 2.47 -14.02
C ILE A 7 -7.48 2.04 -13.51
N LYS A 8 -7.41 1.33 -12.38
CA LYS A 8 -6.16 0.83 -11.81
C LYS A 8 -5.46 -0.17 -12.75
N GLU A 9 -6.20 -1.15 -13.26
CA GLU A 9 -5.65 -2.14 -14.20
C GLU A 9 -5.08 -1.49 -15.47
N LEU A 10 -5.79 -0.50 -16.03
CA LEU A 10 -5.29 0.21 -17.20
C LEU A 10 -4.08 1.10 -16.87
N ARG A 11 -4.03 1.70 -15.68
CA ARG A 11 -2.84 2.43 -15.20
C ARG A 11 -1.64 1.50 -15.04
N ASP A 12 -1.84 0.30 -14.49
CA ASP A 12 -0.78 -0.71 -14.33
C ASP A 12 -0.28 -1.23 -15.68
N LYS A 13 -1.14 -1.24 -16.71
CA LYS A 13 -0.78 -1.49 -18.12
C LYS A 13 -0.07 -0.32 -18.81
N GLY A 14 0.13 0.81 -18.12
CA GLY A 14 0.83 1.99 -18.65
C GLY A 14 -0.04 3.00 -19.40
N TYR A 15 -1.37 2.91 -19.31
CA TYR A 15 -2.26 3.82 -20.03
C TYR A 15 -2.30 5.21 -19.38
N GLY A 16 -2.25 6.26 -20.20
CA GLY A 16 -2.44 7.65 -19.77
C GLY A 16 -3.90 7.99 -19.50
N TYR A 17 -4.17 9.06 -18.73
CA TYR A 17 -5.54 9.42 -18.32
C TYR A 17 -6.51 9.61 -19.48
N LYS A 18 -6.08 10.26 -20.57
CA LYS A 18 -6.91 10.47 -21.77
C LYS A 18 -7.31 9.14 -22.44
N LYS A 19 -6.36 8.19 -22.49
CA LYS A 19 -6.64 6.88 -23.09
C LYS A 19 -7.64 6.11 -22.23
N ILE A 20 -7.41 6.05 -20.92
CA ILE A 20 -8.32 5.40 -19.96
C ILE A 20 -9.73 6.01 -20.03
N ALA A 21 -9.82 7.33 -20.10
CA ALA A 21 -11.08 8.05 -20.21
C ALA A 21 -11.88 7.62 -21.45
N ASN A 22 -11.21 7.51 -22.61
CA ASN A 22 -11.84 7.07 -23.85
C ASN A 22 -12.25 5.58 -23.80
N GLU A 23 -11.40 4.71 -23.25
CA GLU A 23 -11.68 3.26 -23.16
C GLU A 23 -12.86 2.94 -22.23
N LEU A 24 -13.06 3.74 -21.18
CA LEU A 24 -14.11 3.52 -20.17
C LEU A 24 -15.32 4.45 -20.33
N ASP A 25 -15.35 5.27 -21.38
CA ASP A 25 -16.35 6.33 -21.60
C ASP A 25 -16.55 7.23 -20.35
N LEU A 26 -15.43 7.68 -19.79
CA LEU A 26 -15.39 8.53 -18.60
C LEU A 26 -14.81 9.91 -18.92
N LYS A 27 -15.15 10.89 -18.07
CA LYS A 27 -14.43 12.18 -18.09
C LYS A 27 -12.99 11.99 -17.64
N VAL A 28 -12.05 12.66 -18.30
CA VAL A 28 -10.62 12.63 -17.93
C VAL A 28 -10.40 13.04 -16.47
N ASP A 29 -11.15 14.02 -15.97
CA ASP A 29 -11.09 14.44 -14.57
C ASP A 29 -11.54 13.35 -13.62
N ALA A 30 -12.58 12.58 -13.96
CA ALA A 30 -13.03 11.46 -13.13
C ALA A 30 -11.91 10.40 -12.98
N VAL A 31 -11.21 10.10 -14.08
CA VAL A 31 -10.04 9.20 -14.06
C VAL A 31 -8.92 9.78 -13.20
N ARG A 32 -8.63 11.07 -13.32
CA ARG A 32 -7.60 11.77 -12.53
C ARG A 32 -7.92 11.70 -11.03
N TYR A 33 -9.16 12.01 -10.64
CA TYR A 33 -9.60 11.95 -9.24
C TYR A 33 -9.56 10.53 -8.68
N ALA A 34 -10.00 9.53 -9.46
CA ALA A 34 -9.88 8.14 -9.06
C ALA A 34 -8.42 7.73 -8.82
N CYS A 35 -7.51 8.07 -9.74
CA CYS A 35 -6.08 7.80 -9.57
C CYS A 35 -5.50 8.46 -8.32
N LEU A 36 -5.88 9.71 -8.04
CA LEU A 36 -5.40 10.44 -6.87
C LEU A 36 -5.86 9.78 -5.57
N ARG A 37 -7.16 9.43 -5.46
CA ARG A 37 -7.68 8.72 -4.29
C ARG A 37 -6.98 7.38 -4.07
N MET A 38 -6.83 6.57 -5.12
CA MET A 38 -6.15 5.28 -5.03
C MET A 38 -4.69 5.43 -4.59
N GLU A 39 -4.02 6.50 -5.04
CA GLU A 39 -2.67 6.81 -4.58
C GLU A 39 -2.65 7.17 -3.08
N GLU A 40 -3.60 7.97 -2.59
CA GLU A 40 -3.72 8.29 -1.16
C GLU A 40 -4.06 7.06 -0.30
N GLU A 41 -4.98 6.21 -0.75
CA GLU A 41 -5.33 4.95 -0.10
C GLU A 41 -4.10 4.03 -0.03
N SER A 42 -3.26 4.02 -1.06
CA SER A 42 -2.03 3.22 -1.08
C SER A 42 -0.98 3.64 -0.05
N LEU A 43 -1.10 4.86 0.51
CA LEU A 43 -0.23 5.36 1.56
C LEU A 43 -0.66 4.88 2.95
N VAL A 44 -1.90 4.41 3.10
CA VAL A 44 -2.38 3.81 4.34
C VAL A 44 -1.76 2.41 4.47
N GLY A 45 -1.25 2.10 5.65
CA GLY A 45 -0.70 0.80 5.97
C GLY A 45 -0.77 0.53 7.46
N TYR A 46 -0.41 -0.69 7.85
CA TYR A 46 -0.50 -1.14 9.23
C TYR A 46 0.87 -1.51 9.78
N CYS A 47 1.09 -1.23 11.07
CA CYS A 47 2.32 -1.62 11.72
C CYS A 47 2.44 -3.15 11.74
N LYS A 48 3.55 -3.68 11.21
CA LYS A 48 3.79 -5.14 11.20
C LYS A 48 3.85 -5.81 12.59
N ASN A 49 4.02 -5.03 13.65
CA ASN A 49 4.11 -5.53 15.02
C ASN A 49 2.78 -5.43 15.78
N CYS A 50 2.21 -4.21 15.86
CA CYS A 50 1.03 -3.96 16.67
C CYS A 50 -0.27 -3.76 15.87
N GLY A 51 -0.21 -3.78 14.53
CA GLY A 51 -1.38 -3.57 13.68
C GLY A 51 -1.88 -2.13 13.60
N LEU A 52 -1.22 -1.15 14.24
CA LEU A 52 -1.67 0.24 14.20
C LEU A 52 -1.72 0.79 12.77
N GLU A 53 -2.85 1.36 12.37
CA GLU A 53 -3.01 2.08 11.11
C GLU A 53 -2.13 3.34 11.09
N MET A 54 -1.42 3.56 9.98
CA MET A 54 -0.54 4.69 9.81
C MET A 54 -0.48 5.13 8.34
N LYS A 55 -0.38 6.43 8.14
CA LYS A 55 -0.22 7.03 6.82
C LYS A 55 1.27 7.23 6.50
N SER A 56 1.71 6.71 5.36
CA SER A 56 3.04 6.97 4.80
C SER A 56 3.08 8.33 4.10
N VAL A 57 4.25 8.97 4.09
CA VAL A 57 4.44 10.24 3.37
C VAL A 57 4.65 9.97 1.89
N LYS A 58 3.91 10.67 1.03
CA LYS A 58 4.05 10.59 -0.42
C LYS A 58 5.50 10.87 -0.85
N GLY A 59 6.03 10.06 -1.77
CA GLY A 59 7.40 10.20 -2.26
C GLY A 59 8.49 9.72 -1.29
N LYS A 60 8.14 9.15 -0.13
CA LYS A 60 9.06 8.49 0.79
C LYS A 60 8.81 6.99 0.82
N LYS A 61 9.77 6.22 1.33
CA LYS A 61 9.59 4.78 1.55
C LYS A 61 8.41 4.55 2.51
N LYS A 62 7.56 3.57 2.21
CA LYS A 62 6.40 3.24 3.04
C LYS A 62 6.85 2.89 4.45
N LYS A 63 6.13 3.41 5.45
CA LYS A 63 6.39 3.13 6.86
C LYS A 63 5.93 1.70 7.16
N ILE A 64 6.76 0.93 7.86
CA ILE A 64 6.50 -0.49 8.18
C ILE A 64 6.15 -0.68 9.67
N PHE A 65 6.71 0.19 10.53
CA PHE A 65 6.49 0.15 11.97
C PHE A 65 6.05 1.53 12.47
N CYS A 66 5.12 1.58 13.42
CA CYS A 66 4.65 2.85 13.98
C CYS A 66 5.74 3.58 14.78
N SER A 67 6.68 2.84 15.38
CA SER A 67 7.76 3.32 16.24
C SER A 67 8.96 2.38 16.22
N ASP A 68 10.12 2.86 16.70
CA ASP A 68 11.32 2.04 16.87
C ASP A 68 11.12 0.88 17.85
N ARG A 69 10.29 1.07 18.88
CA ARG A 69 9.91 -0.01 19.81
C ARG A 69 9.28 -1.19 19.08
N CYS A 70 8.29 -0.91 18.22
CA CYS A 70 7.61 -1.95 17.45
C CYS A 70 8.51 -2.60 16.40
N ARG A 71 9.46 -1.85 15.82
CA ARG A 71 10.49 -2.44 14.95
C ARG A 71 11.34 -3.43 15.73
N TRP A 72 11.86 -3.04 16.90
CA TRP A 72 12.73 -3.87 17.72
C TRP A 72 12.03 -5.14 18.23
N GLN A 73 10.79 -5.03 18.72
CA GLN A 73 9.99 -6.16 19.16
C GLN A 73 9.80 -7.21 18.06
N TRP A 74 9.37 -6.77 16.87
CA TRP A 74 9.15 -7.66 15.74
C TRP A 74 10.42 -8.43 15.36
N TRP A 75 11.58 -7.76 15.27
CA TRP A 75 12.84 -8.44 14.94
C TRP A 75 13.29 -9.43 16.02
N ASN A 76 12.97 -9.18 17.29
CA ASN A 76 13.34 -10.09 18.38
C ASN A 76 12.40 -11.29 18.51
N GLU A 77 11.12 -11.11 18.25
CA GLU A 77 10.15 -12.21 18.20
C GLU A 77 10.47 -13.16 17.05
N GLN A 78 10.81 -12.63 15.87
CA GLN A 78 11.24 -13.44 14.73
C GLN A 78 12.51 -14.26 15.01
N ARG A 79 13.42 -13.77 15.86
CA ARG A 79 14.62 -14.52 16.28
C ARG A 79 14.32 -15.64 17.28
N LYS A 80 13.27 -15.51 18.09
CA LYS A 80 12.87 -16.57 19.04
C LYS A 80 12.35 -17.83 18.35
N GLY A 81 12.00 -17.75 17.07
CA GLY A 81 11.64 -18.90 16.23
C GLY A 81 12.84 -19.68 15.64
N SER A 82 14.08 -19.27 15.90
CA SER A 82 15.30 -19.94 15.41
C SER A 82 16.09 -20.66 16.51
N SER A 83 15.48 -20.94 17.65
CA SER A 83 16.07 -21.84 18.65
C SER A 83 15.66 -23.28 18.33
N HIS A 84 16.40 -23.95 17.44
CA HIS A 84 16.61 -25.39 17.61
C HIS A 84 17.30 -25.55 18.96
N ASN A 85 16.53 -25.85 20.01
CA ASN A 85 17.08 -26.43 21.21
C ASN A 85 16.68 -27.90 21.21
N GLU A 86 17.55 -28.69 20.58
CA GLU A 86 17.73 -30.09 20.90
C GLU A 86 18.01 -30.17 22.41
N SER A 87 17.24 -30.97 23.14
CA SER A 87 17.52 -31.26 24.53
C SER A 87 17.04 -32.67 24.84
N ILE A 88 18.04 -33.55 24.82
CA ILE A 88 18.24 -34.80 25.57
C ILE A 88 17.36 -35.99 25.15
#